data_AF-F4PQQ6-F1
#
_entry.id   AF-F4PQQ6-F1
#
_cell.length_a   1.000
_cell.length_b   1.000
_cell.length_c   1.000
_cell.angle_alpha   90.00
_cell.angle_beta   90.00
_cell.angle_gamma   90.00
#
_symmetry.space_group_name_H-M   'P 1'
#
loop_
_entity.id
_entity.type
_entity.pdbx_description
1 polymer ?
#
loop_
_entity_poly.entity_id
_entity_poly.type
_entity_poly.pdbx_seq_one_letter_code
_entity_poly.pdbx_strand_id
1 'polypeptide(L)'
;MGGFNWYVGSRLDLKNDGGSQFGFFLFMNKNPGKAVKVHYTLEVAFPLRSLMHSEQFTKVFDHEGTGRGAYLTSDKYLKGINAADSVIITFKGYIASVKDDPQAKK
;
A
#
# COMPACT_ATOMS: atom_id res chain seq x y z
N MET A 1 -10.32 -0.71 9.02
CA MET A 1 -10.35 -2.17 9.34
C MET A 1 -10.05 -2.35 10.82
N GLY A 2 -10.84 -3.16 11.53
CA GLY A 2 -10.62 -3.54 12.94
C GLY A 2 -10.45 -2.39 13.95
N GLY A 3 -11.22 -1.30 13.81
CA GLY A 3 -11.18 -0.15 14.71
C GLY A 3 -10.03 0.83 14.49
N PHE A 4 -9.10 0.55 13.56
CA PHE A 4 -8.01 1.45 13.20
C PHE A 4 -8.33 2.27 11.95
N ASN A 5 -7.69 3.44 11.85
CA ASN A 5 -7.74 4.32 10.69
C ASN A 5 -6.66 3.95 9.69
N TRP A 6 -7.05 3.75 8.44
CA TRP A 6 -6.15 3.34 7.37
C TRP A 6 -6.23 4.33 6.22
N TYR A 7 -5.14 4.51 5.52
CA TYR A 7 -5.12 5.30 4.29
C TYR A 7 -4.15 4.69 3.28
N VAL A 8 -4.33 5.09 2.03
CA VAL A 8 -3.48 4.69 0.92
C VAL A 8 -2.60 5.88 0.55
N GLY A 9 -1.30 5.64 0.46
CA GLY A 9 -0.37 6.59 -0.12
C GLY A 9 0.13 6.07 -1.46
N SER A 10 0.26 6.97 -2.42
CA SER A 10 0.95 6.71 -3.67
C SER A 10 2.32 7.39 -3.69
N ARG A 11 3.28 6.78 -4.38
CA ARG A 11 4.61 7.36 -4.57
C ARG A 11 5.10 7.08 -5.98
N LEU A 12 5.52 8.13 -6.67
CA LEU A 12 6.33 8.00 -7.88
C LEU A 12 7.80 7.90 -7.45
N ASP A 13 8.48 6.85 -7.90
CA ASP A 13 9.91 6.66 -7.75
C ASP A 13 10.57 6.76 -9.13
N LEU A 14 11.44 7.76 -9.28
CA LEU A 14 12.18 7.99 -10.52
C LEU A 14 13.50 7.24 -10.42
N LYS A 15 13.69 6.26 -11.27
CA LYS A 15 14.94 5.49 -11.29
C LYS A 15 16.01 6.23 -12.05
N ASN A 16 17.27 6.01 -11.65
CA ASN A 16 18.45 6.60 -12.29
C ASN A 16 18.71 6.06 -13.72
N ASP A 17 18.04 4.97 -14.13
CA ASP A 17 18.15 4.36 -15.46
C ASP A 17 17.17 4.96 -16.50
N GLY A 18 16.49 6.06 -16.14
CA GLY A 18 15.47 6.69 -16.98
C GLY A 18 14.09 6.02 -16.89
N GLY A 19 13.95 4.94 -16.12
CA GLY A 19 12.67 4.33 -15.78
C GLY A 19 11.94 5.08 -14.66
N SER A 20 10.65 4.81 -14.53
CA SER A 20 9.87 5.19 -13.34
C SER A 20 9.11 4.00 -12.77
N GLN A 21 8.81 4.05 -11.48
CA GLN A 21 7.90 3.12 -10.83
C GLN A 21 6.85 3.89 -10.04
N PHE A 22 5.62 3.41 -10.06
CA PHE A 22 4.54 4.00 -9.28
C PHE A 22 4.08 3.01 -8.24
N GLY A 23 4.20 3.37 -6.97
CA GLY A 23 3.87 2.50 -5.86
C GLY A 23 2.62 2.92 -5.12
N PHE A 24 1.92 1.92 -4.59
CA PHE A 24 0.75 2.08 -3.73
C PHE A 24 1.00 1.36 -2.42
N PHE A 25 0.77 2.04 -1.31
CA PHE A 25 1.12 1.56 0.02
C PHE A 25 -0.05 1.78 0.97
N LEU A 26 -0.32 0.76 1.80
CA LEU A 26 -1.24 0.87 2.92
C LEU A 26 -0.50 1.44 4.11
N PHE A 27 -1.11 2.41 4.79
CA PHE A 27 -0.63 2.99 6.03
C PHE A 27 -1.71 2.93 7.10
N MET A 28 -1.28 2.87 8.36
CA MET A 28 -2.13 3.01 9.52
C MET A 28 -1.93 4.41 10.13
N ASN A 29 -3.00 5.20 10.23
CA ASN A 29 -2.95 6.55 10.77
C ASN A 29 -3.00 6.53 12.31
N LYS A 30 -2.13 7.32 12.95
CA LYS A 30 -2.09 7.56 14.41
C LYS A 30 -2.25 6.28 15.23
N ASN A 31 -1.18 5.50 15.31
CA ASN A 31 -1.15 4.28 16.08
C ASN A 31 -1.01 4.60 17.59
N PRO A 32 -1.99 4.25 18.44
CA PRO A 32 -1.99 4.61 19.87
C PRO A 32 -1.07 3.72 20.73
N GLY A 33 0.14 3.41 20.24
CA GLY A 33 1.08 2.51 20.91
C GLY A 33 0.71 1.03 20.83
N LYS A 34 0.10 0.60 19.71
CA LYS A 34 -0.19 -0.81 19.43
C LYS A 34 0.70 -1.34 18.31
N ALA A 35 0.97 -2.64 18.30
CA ALA A 35 1.53 -3.34 17.15
C ALA A 35 0.42 -4.18 16.51
N VAL A 36 0.05 -3.87 15.28
CA VAL A 36 -1.10 -4.45 14.57
C VAL A 36 -0.60 -5.29 13.39
N LYS A 37 -0.71 -6.61 13.50
CA LYS A 37 -0.38 -7.52 12.40
C LYS A 37 -1.57 -7.65 11.44
N VAL A 38 -1.35 -7.40 10.16
CA VAL A 38 -2.37 -7.46 9.12
C VAL A 38 -1.94 -8.40 8.00
N HIS A 39 -2.88 -9.24 7.56
CA HIS A 39 -2.78 -9.99 6.31
C HIS A 39 -3.73 -9.34 5.29
N TYR A 40 -3.21 -8.88 4.16
CA TYR A 40 -4.02 -8.22 3.15
C TYR A 40 -3.51 -8.45 1.74
N THR A 41 -4.40 -8.30 0.78
CA THR A 41 -4.11 -8.24 -0.65
C THR A 41 -4.27 -6.80 -1.12
N LEU A 42 -3.28 -6.30 -1.85
CA LEU A 42 -3.36 -5.07 -2.62
C LEU A 42 -3.71 -5.44 -4.06
N GLU A 43 -4.84 -4.93 -4.54
CA GLU A 43 -5.24 -5.03 -5.93
C GLU A 43 -5.22 -3.63 -6.56
N VAL A 44 -4.56 -3.50 -7.71
CA VAL A 44 -4.51 -2.27 -8.49
C VAL A 44 -5.06 -2.56 -9.88
N ALA A 45 -6.21 -1.98 -10.21
CA ALA A 45 -6.88 -2.17 -11.49
C ALA A 45 -6.81 -0.89 -12.34
N PHE A 46 -6.58 -1.07 -13.63
CA PHE A 46 -6.60 -0.03 -14.66
C PHE A 46 -7.79 -0.32 -15.59
N PRO A 47 -9.00 0.18 -15.28
CA PRO A 47 -10.24 -0.31 -15.90
C PRO A 47 -10.28 -0.12 -17.41
N LEU A 48 -9.77 1.01 -17.91
CA LEU A 48 -9.75 1.32 -19.34
C LEU A 48 -8.76 0.46 -20.14
N ARG A 49 -7.90 -0.29 -19.45
CA ARG A 49 -6.80 -1.07 -20.06
C ARG A 49 -6.93 -2.57 -19.82
N SER A 50 -7.94 -3.02 -19.06
CA SER A 50 -8.08 -4.42 -18.63
C SER A 50 -6.80 -4.99 -17.98
N LEU A 51 -6.02 -4.13 -17.31
CA LEU A 51 -4.81 -4.52 -16.58
C LEU A 51 -5.07 -4.53 -15.08
N MET A 52 -4.47 -5.51 -14.40
CA MET A 52 -4.55 -5.64 -12.95
C MET A 52 -3.22 -6.12 -12.37
N HIS A 53 -2.87 -5.61 -11.20
CA HIS A 53 -1.84 -6.15 -10.33
C HIS A 53 -2.48 -6.62 -9.03
N SER A 54 -2.03 -7.77 -8.50
CA SER A 54 -2.50 -8.29 -7.22
C SER A 54 -1.32 -8.88 -6.47
N GLU A 55 -1.14 -8.47 -5.21
CA GLU A 55 -0.05 -8.93 -4.35
C GLU A 55 -0.49 -9.03 -2.90
N GLN A 56 -0.04 -10.09 -2.23
CA GLN A 56 -0.37 -10.36 -0.84
C GLN A 56 0.75 -9.91 0.09
N PHE A 57 0.37 -9.34 1.22
CA PHE A 57 1.27 -8.80 2.22
C PHE A 57 0.92 -9.31 3.62
N THR A 58 1.97 -9.50 4.40
CA THR A 58 1.90 -9.60 5.85
C THR A 58 2.76 -8.50 6.44
N LYS A 59 2.19 -7.57 7.20
CA LYS A 59 2.93 -6.47 7.84
C LYS A 59 2.44 -6.27 9.27
N VAL A 60 3.39 -5.95 10.14
CA VAL A 60 3.12 -5.37 11.46
C VAL A 60 3.21 -3.85 11.31
N PHE A 61 2.13 -3.16 11.63
CA PHE A 61 2.06 -1.70 11.70
C PHE A 61 2.21 -1.28 13.17
N ASP A 62 3.21 -0.45 13.44
CA ASP A 62 3.68 -0.02 14.76
C ASP A 62 3.77 1.53 14.81
N HIS A 63 4.42 2.09 15.82
CA HIS A 63 4.55 3.53 16.01
C HIS A 63 5.37 4.25 14.91
N GLU A 64 6.20 3.54 14.13
CA GLU A 64 7.03 4.16 13.09
C GLU A 64 6.21 4.68 11.90
N GLY A 65 4.97 4.22 11.76
CA GLY A 65 4.08 4.65 10.67
C GLY A 65 4.54 4.19 9.29
N THR A 66 5.34 3.13 9.20
CA THR A 66 5.85 2.61 7.92
C THR A 66 4.75 1.92 7.11
N GLY A 67 4.54 2.40 5.89
CA GLY A 67 3.60 1.80 4.94
C GLY A 67 4.16 0.55 4.27
N ARG A 68 3.26 -0.32 3.77
CA ARG A 68 3.65 -1.49 2.97
C ARG A 68 2.75 -1.63 1.73
N GLY A 69 3.34 -2.04 0.63
CA GLY A 69 2.62 -2.25 -0.63
C GLY A 69 3.58 -2.57 -1.76
N ALA A 70 3.17 -2.28 -2.99
CA ALA A 70 3.86 -2.68 -4.21
C ALA A 70 4.23 -1.48 -5.08
N TYR A 71 5.37 -1.60 -5.74
CA TYR A 71 5.73 -0.75 -6.89
C TYR A 71 5.32 -1.44 -8.19
N LEU A 72 4.67 -0.68 -9.06
CA LEU A 72 4.32 -1.09 -10.42
C LEU A 72 5.36 -0.55 -11.39
N THR A 73 5.86 -1.40 -12.28
CA THR A 73 6.82 -1.00 -13.31
C THR A 73 6.16 -0.15 -14.38
N SER A 74 6.83 0.94 -14.78
CA SER A 74 6.33 1.85 -15.81
C SER A 74 6.06 1.17 -17.14
N ASP A 75 6.96 0.29 -17.59
CA ASP A 75 6.86 -0.39 -18.88
C ASP A 75 5.57 -1.22 -19.03
N LYS A 76 5.12 -1.83 -17.94
CA LYS A 76 3.94 -2.70 -17.94
C LYS A 76 2.65 -1.94 -17.66
N TYR A 77 2.67 -1.01 -16.69
CA TYR A 77 1.43 -0.43 -16.16
C TYR A 77 1.24 1.05 -16.49
N LEU A 78 2.32 1.82 -16.70
CA LEU A 78 2.25 3.28 -16.87
C LEU A 78 2.43 3.71 -18.32
N LYS A 79 3.01 2.87 -19.19
CA LYS A 79 3.17 3.18 -20.61
C LYS A 79 1.83 3.48 -21.27
N GLY A 80 1.66 4.70 -21.77
CA GLY A 80 0.46 5.14 -22.48
C GLY A 80 -0.71 5.59 -21.59
N ILE A 81 -0.49 5.75 -20.28
CA ILE A 81 -1.48 6.42 -19.41
C ILE A 81 -1.63 7.89 -19.83
N ASN A 82 -2.87 8.36 -19.88
CA ASN A 82 -3.23 9.75 -20.14
C ASN A 82 -4.11 10.33 -19.02
N ALA A 83 -4.51 11.60 -19.16
CA ALA A 83 -5.27 12.32 -18.13
C ALA A 83 -6.69 11.77 -17.86
N ALA A 84 -7.26 10.99 -18.77
CA ALA A 84 -8.57 10.36 -18.60
C ALA A 84 -8.48 8.97 -17.95
N ASP A 85 -7.28 8.40 -17.79
CA ASP A 85 -7.11 7.12 -17.13
C ASP A 85 -7.30 7.24 -15.61
N SER A 86 -7.99 6.25 -15.05
CA SER A 86 -8.16 6.10 -13.60
C SER A 86 -7.54 4.80 -13.13
N VAL A 87 -7.13 4.78 -11.86
CA VAL A 87 -6.67 3.58 -11.18
C VAL A 87 -7.57 3.31 -9.99
N ILE A 88 -8.03 2.06 -9.85
CA ILE A 88 -8.79 1.61 -8.69
C ILE A 88 -7.84 0.81 -7.81
N ILE A 89 -7.74 1.20 -6.55
CA ILE A 89 -6.88 0.56 -5.57
C ILE A 89 -7.77 -0.08 -4.51
N THR A 90 -7.65 -1.39 -4.33
CA THR A 90 -8.42 -2.13 -3.34
C THR A 90 -7.50 -2.84 -2.36
N PHE A 91 -7.78 -2.66 -1.07
CA PHE A 91 -7.12 -3.41 0.00
C PHE A 91 -8.15 -4.34 0.64
N LYS A 92 -7.90 -5.65 0.55
CA LYS A 92 -8.77 -6.69 1.13
C LYS A 92 -7.97 -7.48 2.13
N GLY A 93 -8.40 -7.53 3.38
CA GLY A 93 -7.63 -8.21 4.41
C GLY A 93 -8.31 -8.22 5.76
N TYR A 94 -7.56 -8.71 6.75
CA TYR A 94 -8.00 -8.79 8.13
C TYR A 94 -6.84 -8.54 9.10
N ILE A 95 -7.18 -8.12 10.31
CA ILE A 95 -6.22 -7.99 11.40
C ILE A 95 -5.99 -9.37 12.01
N ALA A 96 -4.75 -9.85 11.93
CA ALA A 96 -4.35 -11.15 12.45
C ALA A 96 -4.07 -11.11 13.96
N SER A 97 -3.54 -10.01 14.46
CA SER A 97 -3.35 -9.78 15.90
C SER A 97 -3.11 -8.31 16.23
N VAL A 98 -3.40 -7.96 17.48
CA VAL A 98 -3.12 -6.65 18.08
C VAL A 98 -2.41 -6.89 19.41
N LYS A 99 -1.28 -6.21 19.62
CA LYS A 99 -0.52 -6.24 20.88
C LYS A 99 -0.12 -4.83 21.28
N ASP A 100 0.34 -4.64 22.51
CA ASP A 100 1.00 -3.39 22.88
C ASP A 100 2.32 -3.26 22.13
N ASP A 101 2.62 -2.06 21.64
CA ASP A 101 3.91 -1.75 21.05
C ASP A 101 4.92 -1.48 22.19
N PRO A 102 5.93 -2.34 22.38
CA PRO A 102 6.91 -2.16 23.45
C PRO A 102 7.81 -0.94 23.24
N GLN A 103 7.89 -0.40 22.02
CA GLN A 103 8.76 0.72 21.68
C GLN A 103 8.06 2.08 21.76
N ALA A 104 6.72 2.11 21.70
CA ALA A 104 5.95 3.35 21.78
C ALA A 104 6.00 4.08 23.15
N LYS A 105 6.56 3.42 24.18
CA LYS A 105 6.70 3.98 25.55
C LYS A 105 8.10 4.52 25.86
N LYS A 106 9.03 4.50 24.90
CA LYS A 106 10.36 5.10 25.04
C LYS A 106 10.34 6.53 24.50
#